data_AF-X1TK23-F1
#
_entry.id   AF-X1TK23-F1
#
_cell.length_a   1.000
_cell.length_b   1.000
_cell.length_c   1.000
_cell.angle_alpha   90.00
_cell.angle_beta   90.00
_cell.angle_gamma   90.00
#
_symmetry.space_group_name_H-M   'P 1'
#
loop_
_entity.id
_entity.type
_entity.pdbx_description
1 polymer ?
#
loop_
_entity_poly.entity_id
_entity_poly.type
_entity_poly.pdbx_seq_one_letter_code
_entity_poly.pdbx_strand_id
1 'polypeptide(L)'
;DDSEGRIKGNEKIKASLPTLHYLMSQGATVVLTTHNGRPDGKFKRKLSHEYLWKRIEELYLEEYGEPVNVNFIKGSITESGIDSDSVKKEIQEGAINLLENVRFYEGEETEEEAKADEFAQKLASLVDNEVYIFDAFGSAARGVASGEPYVSSGRMAKYFKQVGMGFLMEEEISQLQRAKDVLYGLILGGGPKLADKLPDIKGIVRNIEQGGFVIIG
;
A
#
# COMPACT_ATOMS: atom_id res chain seq x y z
N ASP A 1 -0.36 -2.46 18.81
CA ASP A 1 -1.09 -3.08 19.94
C ASP A 1 -0.41 -2.79 21.27
N ASP A 2 -0.18 -1.53 21.57
CA ASP A 2 -0.56 -1.04 22.89
C ASP A 2 -1.78 -0.14 22.70
N SER A 3 -2.46 0.17 23.79
CA SER A 3 -3.59 1.09 23.85
C SER A 3 -3.21 2.55 23.52
N GLU A 4 -1.93 2.83 23.25
CA GLU A 4 -1.37 4.17 23.00
C GLU A 4 -1.12 4.45 21.51
N GLY A 5 -1.38 3.48 20.62
CA GLY A 5 -1.19 3.68 19.19
C GLY A 5 0.26 3.61 18.73
N ARG A 6 1.17 3.01 19.51
CA ARG A 6 2.57 2.91 19.13
C ARG A 6 2.76 2.01 17.91
N ILE A 7 3.51 2.52 16.93
CA ILE A 7 3.87 1.81 15.71
C ILE A 7 4.86 0.70 16.05
N LYS A 8 4.48 -0.56 15.76
CA LYS A 8 5.24 -1.75 16.12
C LYS A 8 6.50 -1.97 15.26
N GLY A 9 6.64 -1.27 14.14
CA GLY A 9 7.78 -1.39 13.23
C GLY A 9 7.70 -0.37 12.11
N ASN A 10 8.86 0.11 11.67
CA ASN A 10 8.99 1.19 10.71
C ASN A 10 9.25 0.72 9.28
N GLU A 11 9.59 -0.55 9.09
CA GLU A 11 10.06 -1.12 7.82
C GLU A 11 9.16 -0.75 6.63
N LYS A 12 7.84 -0.88 6.80
CA LYS A 12 6.88 -0.56 5.73
C LYS A 12 6.80 0.92 5.41
N ILE A 13 6.96 1.78 6.42
CA ILE A 13 6.96 3.23 6.21
C ILE A 13 8.23 3.60 5.46
N LYS A 14 9.39 3.14 5.96
CA LYS A 14 10.70 3.33 5.33
C LYS A 14 10.72 2.86 3.88
N ALA A 15 10.12 1.70 3.59
CA ALA A 15 10.05 1.16 2.24
C ALA A 15 9.31 2.07 1.24
N SER A 16 8.31 2.84 1.68
CA SER A 16 7.60 3.81 0.83
C SER A 16 8.26 5.18 0.74
N LEU A 17 9.23 5.48 1.63
CA LEU A 17 9.87 6.79 1.68
C LEU A 17 10.57 7.19 0.38
N PRO A 18 11.28 6.31 -0.36
CA PRO A 18 11.90 6.67 -1.63
C PRO A 18 10.92 7.24 -2.65
N THR A 19 9.74 6.62 -2.78
CA THR A 19 8.68 7.09 -3.69
C THR A 19 8.13 8.44 -3.23
N LEU A 20 7.85 8.58 -1.94
CA LEU A 20 7.35 9.83 -1.38
C LEU A 20 8.37 10.97 -1.56
N HIS A 21 9.63 10.73 -1.24
CA HIS A 21 10.71 11.70 -1.41
C HIS A 21 10.84 12.17 -2.85
N TYR A 22 10.82 11.25 -3.81
CA TYR A 22 10.86 11.63 -5.22
C TYR A 22 9.68 12.52 -5.59
N LEU A 23 8.45 12.14 -5.24
CA LEU A 23 7.25 12.95 -5.53
C LEU A 23 7.34 14.34 -4.89
N MET A 24 7.74 14.42 -3.62
CA MET A 24 7.89 15.70 -2.91
C MET A 24 9.00 16.57 -3.52
N SER A 25 10.12 15.97 -3.93
CA SER A 25 11.22 16.69 -4.61
C SER A 25 10.79 17.31 -5.95
N GLN A 26 9.77 16.75 -6.60
CA GLN A 26 9.17 17.29 -7.82
C GLN A 26 8.06 18.31 -7.54
N GLY A 27 7.81 18.67 -6.28
CA GLY A 27 6.77 19.62 -5.88
C GLY A 27 5.35 19.06 -5.99
N ALA A 28 5.18 17.73 -5.94
CA ALA A 28 3.86 17.12 -6.05
C ALA A 28 3.00 17.37 -4.80
N THR A 29 1.68 17.41 -5.03
CA THR A 29 0.68 17.22 -3.97
C THR A 29 0.32 15.75 -3.93
N VAL A 30 0.65 15.06 -2.83
CA VAL A 30 0.42 13.62 -2.70
C VAL A 30 -0.84 13.38 -1.87
N VAL A 31 -1.74 12.52 -2.33
CA VAL A 31 -2.82 11.94 -1.51
C VAL A 31 -2.45 10.50 -1.19
N LEU A 32 -2.10 10.24 0.06
CA LEU A 32 -1.59 8.96 0.51
C LEU A 32 -2.72 8.13 1.14
N THR A 33 -3.01 6.98 0.53
CA THR A 33 -3.95 5.98 1.05
C THR A 33 -3.20 4.74 1.53
N THR A 34 -3.55 4.23 2.71
CA THR A 34 -3.02 2.97 3.22
C THR A 34 -4.02 2.32 4.18
N HIS A 35 -3.72 1.12 4.64
CA HIS A 35 -4.54 0.40 5.60
C HIS A 35 -3.73 -0.05 6.82
N ASN A 36 -4.40 -0.15 7.95
CA ASN A 36 -3.83 -0.71 9.17
C ASN A 36 -4.76 -1.77 9.77
N GLY A 37 -4.23 -2.96 10.02
CA GLY A 37 -4.99 -4.08 10.60
C GLY A 37 -6.21 -4.48 9.77
N ARG A 38 -7.20 -5.05 10.46
CA ARG A 38 -8.50 -5.48 9.92
C ARG A 38 -9.62 -4.88 10.77
N PRO A 39 -10.08 -3.67 10.41
CA PRO A 39 -11.18 -3.02 11.10
C PRO A 39 -12.57 -3.57 10.74
N ASP A 40 -12.71 -4.31 9.65
CA ASP A 40 -13.96 -4.91 9.18
C ASP A 40 -15.05 -3.84 8.94
N GLY A 41 -14.68 -2.74 8.27
CA GLY A 41 -15.61 -1.65 7.95
C GLY A 41 -16.05 -0.80 9.15
N LYS A 42 -15.32 -0.88 10.28
CA LYS A 42 -15.66 -0.14 11.50
C LYS A 42 -14.52 0.74 11.98
N PHE A 43 -14.85 1.92 12.50
CA PHE A 43 -13.86 2.78 13.11
C PHE A 43 -13.28 2.11 14.36
N LYS A 44 -11.97 1.91 14.35
CA LYS A 44 -11.21 1.44 15.52
C LYS A 44 -10.08 2.42 15.75
N ARG A 45 -10.18 3.25 16.79
CA ARG A 45 -9.18 4.30 17.11
C ARG A 45 -7.73 3.78 17.08
N LYS A 46 -7.48 2.59 17.62
CA LYS A 46 -6.14 1.96 17.61
C LYS A 46 -5.58 1.62 16.21
N LEU A 47 -6.44 1.61 15.19
CA LEU A 47 -6.11 1.38 13.79
C LEU A 47 -6.22 2.67 12.96
N SER A 48 -6.50 3.82 13.58
CA SER A 48 -6.48 5.12 12.92
C SER A 48 -5.05 5.52 12.57
N HIS A 49 -4.91 6.34 11.54
CA HIS A 49 -3.67 6.95 11.14
C HIS A 49 -3.30 8.20 11.96
N GLU A 50 -4.03 8.50 13.05
CA GLU A 50 -3.72 9.64 13.94
C GLU A 50 -2.29 9.63 14.51
N TYR A 51 -1.65 8.46 14.57
CA TYR A 51 -0.25 8.28 14.99
C TYR A 51 0.73 8.06 13.83
N LEU A 52 0.22 7.82 12.61
CA LEU A 52 1.06 7.46 11.46
C LEU A 52 1.74 8.69 10.85
N TRP A 53 1.04 9.81 10.72
CA TRP A 53 1.58 11.00 10.06
C TRP A 53 2.85 11.52 10.72
N LYS A 54 2.87 11.65 12.07
CA LYS A 54 4.07 12.06 12.82
C LYS A 54 5.25 11.15 12.54
N ARG A 55 4.99 9.84 12.49
CA ARG A 55 6.06 8.87 12.27
C ARG A 55 6.60 8.93 10.84
N ILE A 56 5.75 9.26 9.85
CA ILE A 56 6.22 9.52 8.48
C ILE A 56 7.16 10.73 8.49
N GLU A 57 6.77 11.84 9.13
CA GLU A 57 7.63 13.04 9.20
C GLU A 57 8.97 12.76 9.90
N GLU A 58 8.94 12.09 11.06
CA GLU A 58 10.15 11.71 11.81
C GLU A 58 11.08 10.85 10.96
N LEU A 59 10.55 9.79 10.33
CA LEU A 59 11.35 8.88 9.51
C LEU A 59 11.88 9.55 8.25
N TYR A 60 11.08 10.42 7.63
CA TYR A 60 11.52 11.17 6.46
C TYR A 60 12.70 12.10 6.81
N LEU A 61 12.61 12.81 7.94
CA LEU A 61 13.70 13.65 8.43
C LEU A 61 14.94 12.82 8.78
N GLU A 62 14.78 11.66 9.44
CA GLU A 62 15.86 10.74 9.77
C GLU A 62 16.61 10.25 8.50
N GLU A 63 15.89 9.93 7.42
CA GLU A 63 16.48 9.35 6.20
C GLU A 63 17.06 10.41 5.24
N TYR A 64 16.41 11.57 5.08
CA TYR A 64 16.78 12.56 4.06
C TYR A 64 17.39 13.86 4.63
N GLY A 65 17.35 14.06 5.94
CA GLY A 65 17.92 15.26 6.58
C GLY A 65 17.14 16.55 6.28
N GLU A 66 15.94 16.45 5.71
CA GLU A 66 15.04 17.56 5.42
C GLU A 66 13.61 17.24 5.90
N PRO A 67 12.82 18.25 6.31
CA PRO A 67 11.46 18.02 6.76
C PRO A 67 10.51 17.79 5.56
N VAL A 68 9.43 17.06 5.81
CA VAL A 68 8.27 16.96 4.92
C VAL A 68 7.01 17.35 5.71
N ASN A 69 6.03 17.96 5.06
CA ASN A 69 4.73 18.24 5.68
C ASN A 69 3.77 17.08 5.41
N VAL A 70 3.27 16.44 6.46
CA VAL A 70 2.23 15.41 6.37
C VAL A 70 0.93 15.93 6.96
N ASN A 71 -0.01 16.28 6.08
CA ASN A 71 -1.36 16.69 6.45
C ASN A 71 -2.26 15.47 6.65
N PHE A 72 -2.53 15.11 7.91
CA PHE A 72 -3.49 14.05 8.23
C PHE A 72 -4.93 14.56 8.18
N ILE A 73 -5.70 14.09 7.20
CA ILE A 73 -7.11 14.44 7.02
C ILE A 73 -7.97 13.50 7.87
N LYS A 74 -8.17 13.89 9.14
CA LYS A 74 -8.91 13.09 10.11
C LYS A 74 -10.36 12.91 9.67
N GLY A 75 -10.82 11.66 9.67
CA GLY A 75 -12.21 11.34 9.30
C GLY A 75 -12.48 11.38 7.79
N SER A 76 -11.43 11.45 6.95
CA SER A 76 -11.58 11.37 5.50
C SER A 76 -12.21 10.06 5.02
N ILE A 77 -12.00 8.96 5.76
CA ILE A 77 -12.64 7.66 5.54
C ILE A 77 -13.46 7.31 6.79
N THR A 78 -14.73 7.02 6.58
CA THR A 78 -15.69 6.64 7.63
C THR A 78 -16.36 5.30 7.30
N GLU A 79 -17.15 4.77 8.22
CA GLU A 79 -17.96 3.56 7.98
C GLU A 79 -18.96 3.75 6.83
N SER A 80 -19.33 5.00 6.51
CA SER A 80 -20.21 5.34 5.37
C SER A 80 -19.45 5.65 4.08
N GLY A 81 -18.12 5.58 4.09
CA GLY A 81 -17.25 5.89 2.95
C GLY A 81 -16.56 7.23 3.09
N ILE A 82 -16.37 7.89 1.95
CA ILE A 82 -15.67 9.17 1.81
C ILE A 82 -16.60 10.24 1.24
N ASP A 83 -16.51 11.45 1.77
CA ASP A 83 -17.02 12.67 1.17
C ASP A 83 -15.86 13.39 0.46
N SER A 84 -15.73 13.15 -0.86
CA SER A 84 -14.61 13.68 -1.64
C SER A 84 -14.59 15.21 -1.70
N ASP A 85 -15.75 15.87 -1.68
CA ASP A 85 -15.83 17.33 -1.74
C ASP A 85 -15.36 17.97 -0.44
N SER A 86 -15.64 17.35 0.71
CA SER A 86 -15.07 17.78 1.99
C SER A 86 -13.57 17.53 2.03
N VAL A 87 -13.13 16.31 1.69
CA VAL A 87 -11.71 15.93 1.75
C VAL A 87 -10.86 16.79 0.82
N LYS A 88 -11.32 17.09 -0.40
CA LYS A 88 -10.61 17.97 -1.34
C LYS A 88 -10.30 19.35 -0.78
N LYS A 89 -11.19 19.92 0.06
CA LYS A 89 -10.97 21.23 0.67
C LYS A 89 -9.91 21.22 1.77
N GLU A 90 -9.62 20.04 2.31
CA GLU A 90 -8.61 19.84 3.34
C GLU A 90 -7.24 19.46 2.75
N ILE A 91 -7.16 19.15 1.45
CA ILE A 91 -5.90 18.88 0.75
C ILE A 91 -5.02 20.13 0.76
N GLN A 92 -3.79 19.97 1.23
CA GLN A 92 -2.76 20.99 1.20
C GLN A 92 -1.84 20.75 0.00
N GLU A 93 -1.67 21.79 -0.82
CA GLU A 93 -0.75 21.77 -1.95
C GLU A 93 0.70 21.59 -1.48
N GLY A 94 1.47 20.79 -2.22
CA GLY A 94 2.89 20.54 -1.90
C GLY A 94 3.11 19.76 -0.60
N ALA A 95 2.10 19.03 -0.13
CA ALA A 95 2.17 18.20 1.08
C ALA A 95 1.82 16.73 0.79
N ILE A 96 2.15 15.87 1.75
CA ILE A 96 1.62 14.50 1.81
C ILE A 96 0.31 14.55 2.59
N ASN A 97 -0.81 14.38 1.90
CA ASN A 97 -2.15 14.36 2.46
C ASN A 97 -2.52 12.91 2.82
N LEU A 98 -2.31 12.55 4.08
CA LEU A 98 -2.58 11.21 4.59
C LEU A 98 -4.08 11.08 4.90
N LEU A 99 -4.76 10.18 4.19
CA LEU A 99 -6.14 9.83 4.50
C LEU A 99 -6.20 8.89 5.72
N GLU A 100 -7.36 8.85 6.36
CA GLU A 100 -7.69 7.82 7.34
C GLU A 100 -7.66 6.40 6.74
N ASN A 101 -7.57 5.38 7.59
CA ASN A 101 -7.51 3.98 7.22
C ASN A 101 -8.64 3.57 6.24
N VAL A 102 -8.26 3.21 5.01
CA VAL A 102 -9.23 2.89 3.93
C VAL A 102 -10.16 1.73 4.30
N ARG A 103 -9.72 0.83 5.17
CA ARG A 103 -10.54 -0.32 5.63
C ARG A 103 -11.62 0.07 6.65
N PHE A 104 -11.64 1.30 7.15
CA PHE A 104 -12.80 1.77 7.93
C PHE A 104 -14.06 1.83 7.10
N TYR A 105 -13.96 1.90 5.77
CA TYR A 105 -15.07 1.69 4.88
C TYR A 105 -15.08 0.25 4.37
N GLU A 106 -16.22 -0.45 4.52
CA GLU A 106 -16.36 -1.82 4.02
C GLU A 106 -16.22 -1.93 2.50
N GLY A 107 -16.48 -0.84 1.76
CA GLY A 107 -16.35 -0.82 0.30
C GLY A 107 -14.91 -0.98 -0.19
N GLU A 108 -13.90 -0.88 0.68
CA GLU A 108 -12.51 -1.22 0.34
C GLU A 108 -12.30 -2.71 0.04
N GLU A 109 -13.06 -3.59 0.72
CA GLU A 109 -12.89 -5.05 0.69
C GLU A 109 -14.16 -5.78 0.19
N THR A 110 -15.12 -5.05 -0.40
CA THR A 110 -16.40 -5.60 -0.85
C THR A 110 -16.27 -6.35 -2.18
N GLU A 111 -17.07 -7.41 -2.35
CA GLU A 111 -17.26 -8.10 -3.63
C GLU A 111 -18.35 -7.44 -4.50
N GLU A 112 -19.08 -6.44 -3.98
CA GLU A 112 -20.07 -5.69 -4.74
C GLU A 112 -19.37 -4.70 -5.69
N GLU A 113 -19.17 -5.10 -6.95
CA GLU A 113 -18.43 -4.31 -7.95
C GLU A 113 -18.86 -2.84 -8.00
N ALA A 114 -20.17 -2.56 -7.99
CA ALA A 114 -20.69 -1.19 -8.07
C ALA A 114 -20.23 -0.33 -6.89
N LYS A 115 -20.20 -0.89 -5.68
CA LYS A 115 -19.78 -0.20 -4.45
C LYS A 115 -18.27 -0.01 -4.41
N ALA A 116 -17.51 -1.03 -4.82
CA ALA A 116 -16.07 -0.95 -4.97
C ALA A 116 -15.67 0.12 -6.01
N ASP A 117 -16.41 0.19 -7.12
CA ASP A 117 -16.22 1.15 -8.21
C ASP A 117 -16.59 2.58 -7.82
N GLU A 118 -17.67 2.76 -7.07
CA GLU A 118 -18.04 4.05 -6.50
C GLU A 118 -16.92 4.58 -5.58
N PHE A 119 -16.39 3.70 -4.71
CA PHE A 119 -15.31 4.09 -3.81
C PHE A 119 -14.02 4.44 -4.55
N ALA A 120 -13.64 3.64 -5.54
CA ALA A 120 -12.48 3.91 -6.40
C ALA A 120 -12.61 5.28 -7.11
N GLN A 121 -13.78 5.58 -7.67
CA GLN A 121 -14.03 6.87 -8.34
C GLN A 121 -13.93 8.04 -7.38
N LYS A 122 -14.50 7.90 -6.17
CA LYS A 122 -14.42 8.93 -5.13
C LYS A 122 -12.97 9.20 -4.73
N LEU A 123 -12.16 8.16 -4.54
CA LEU A 123 -10.73 8.32 -4.24
C LEU A 123 -9.95 8.93 -5.42
N ALA A 124 -10.20 8.47 -6.65
CA ALA A 124 -9.56 9.00 -7.84
C ALA A 124 -9.86 10.49 -8.05
N SER A 125 -11.10 10.89 -7.76
CA SER A 125 -11.53 12.28 -7.90
C SER A 125 -10.70 13.23 -7.05
N LEU A 126 -10.16 12.82 -5.90
CA LEU A 126 -9.37 13.67 -4.99
C LEU A 126 -8.17 14.34 -5.66
N VAL A 127 -7.65 13.72 -6.72
CA VAL A 127 -6.50 14.21 -7.50
C VAL A 127 -6.85 14.36 -8.98
N ASP A 128 -8.13 14.67 -9.24
CA ASP A 128 -8.70 14.93 -10.56
C ASP A 128 -8.39 13.84 -11.59
N ASN A 129 -8.29 12.59 -11.10
CA ASN A 129 -8.04 11.40 -11.90
C ASN A 129 -6.72 11.46 -12.72
N GLU A 130 -5.75 12.28 -12.30
CA GLU A 130 -4.53 12.52 -13.09
C GLU A 130 -3.54 11.36 -13.03
N VAL A 131 -3.01 11.07 -11.84
CA VAL A 131 -1.93 10.08 -11.65
C VAL A 131 -2.23 9.17 -10.47
N TYR A 132 -2.10 7.85 -10.68
CA TYR A 132 -2.10 6.84 -9.64
C TYR A 132 -0.74 6.15 -9.59
N ILE A 133 -0.08 6.17 -8.42
CA ILE A 133 1.16 5.44 -8.16
C ILE A 133 0.84 4.30 -7.20
N PHE A 134 1.03 3.07 -7.66
CA PHE A 134 0.87 1.90 -6.81
C PHE A 134 2.23 1.49 -6.22
N ASP A 135 2.37 1.54 -4.90
CA ASP A 135 3.63 1.25 -4.21
C ASP A 135 3.44 0.31 -2.99
N ALA A 136 2.59 -0.71 -3.16
CA ALA A 136 2.24 -1.64 -2.08
C ALA A 136 2.24 -3.11 -2.54
N PHE A 137 3.44 -3.67 -2.76
CA PHE A 137 3.61 -5.04 -3.25
C PHE A 137 2.88 -6.11 -2.40
N GLY A 138 2.93 -5.97 -1.07
CA GLY A 138 2.24 -6.90 -0.17
C GLY A 138 0.71 -6.87 -0.22
N SER A 139 0.08 -5.86 -0.83
CA SER A 139 -1.36 -5.88 -1.13
C SER A 139 -1.66 -6.34 -2.56
N ALA A 140 -0.72 -6.17 -3.50
CA ALA A 140 -0.83 -6.65 -4.88
C ALA A 140 -1.12 -8.17 -4.94
N ALA A 141 -0.39 -8.96 -4.17
CA ALA A 141 -0.56 -10.42 -4.12
C ALA A 141 -1.94 -10.86 -3.58
N ARG A 142 -2.60 -10.02 -2.76
CA ARG A 142 -3.90 -10.35 -2.18
C ARG A 142 -5.00 -10.29 -3.21
N GLY A 143 -4.97 -9.29 -4.09
CA GLY A 143 -5.93 -9.19 -5.20
C GLY A 143 -5.87 -10.37 -6.16
N VAL A 144 -4.67 -10.95 -6.34
CA VAL A 144 -4.49 -12.18 -7.12
C VAL A 144 -5.04 -13.41 -6.39
N ALA A 145 -4.92 -13.48 -5.06
CA ALA A 145 -5.40 -14.60 -4.26
C ALA A 145 -6.91 -14.59 -4.00
N SER A 146 -7.53 -13.41 -3.85
CA SER A 146 -8.99 -13.26 -3.66
C SER A 146 -9.80 -13.13 -4.96
N GLY A 147 -9.14 -13.04 -6.12
CA GLY A 147 -9.81 -12.86 -7.41
C GLY A 147 -10.22 -11.41 -7.70
N GLU A 148 -10.29 -10.55 -6.68
CA GLU A 148 -10.46 -9.11 -6.83
C GLU A 148 -9.52 -8.32 -5.90
N PRO A 149 -8.77 -7.32 -6.43
CA PRO A 149 -7.93 -6.46 -5.62
C PRO A 149 -8.78 -5.54 -4.74
N TYR A 150 -8.30 -5.30 -3.52
CA TYR A 150 -8.77 -4.20 -2.67
C TYR A 150 -8.84 -2.91 -3.48
N VAL A 151 -9.83 -2.06 -3.19
CA VAL A 151 -10.13 -0.88 -4.02
C VAL A 151 -8.89 -0.01 -4.21
N SER A 152 -8.21 0.31 -3.11
CA SER A 152 -6.98 1.11 -3.09
C SER A 152 -5.75 0.45 -3.72
N SER A 153 -5.78 -0.88 -3.97
CA SER A 153 -4.64 -1.70 -4.38
C SER A 153 -4.71 -2.22 -5.82
N GLY A 154 -5.51 -1.59 -6.68
CA GLY A 154 -5.49 -1.87 -8.12
C GLY A 154 -6.77 -1.53 -8.85
N ARG A 155 -7.94 -1.64 -8.20
CA ARG A 155 -9.23 -1.28 -8.84
C ARG A 155 -9.29 0.21 -9.19
N MET A 156 -8.63 1.07 -8.41
CA MET A 156 -8.47 2.48 -8.70
C MET A 156 -7.82 2.77 -10.06
N ALA A 157 -6.87 1.94 -10.53
CA ALA A 157 -6.06 2.22 -11.71
C ALA A 157 -6.90 2.55 -12.97
N LYS A 158 -8.07 1.93 -13.13
CA LYS A 158 -8.94 2.14 -14.30
C LYS A 158 -9.59 3.54 -14.37
N TYR A 159 -9.53 4.30 -13.29
CA TYR A 159 -10.12 5.65 -13.20
C TYR A 159 -9.10 6.77 -13.39
N PHE A 160 -7.81 6.45 -13.57
CA PHE A 160 -6.76 7.45 -13.73
C PHE A 160 -6.27 7.52 -15.16
N LYS A 161 -5.83 8.72 -15.58
CA LYS A 161 -5.21 8.95 -16.89
C LYS A 161 -3.85 8.31 -16.99
N GLN A 162 -3.07 8.36 -15.90
CA GLN A 162 -1.74 7.80 -15.81
C GLN A 162 -1.63 6.88 -14.60
N VAL A 163 -1.01 5.71 -14.82
CA VAL A 163 -0.77 4.72 -13.78
C VAL A 163 0.71 4.35 -13.80
N GLY A 164 1.35 4.45 -12.65
CA GLY A 164 2.74 4.08 -12.44
C GLY A 164 2.90 3.14 -11.24
N MET A 165 4.09 2.58 -11.10
CA MET A 165 4.50 1.88 -9.89
C MET A 165 5.51 2.75 -9.12
N GLY A 166 5.49 2.67 -7.79
CA GLY A 166 6.54 3.27 -6.98
C GLY A 166 7.79 2.38 -6.91
N PHE A 167 8.82 2.89 -6.24
CA PHE A 167 10.13 2.24 -6.19
C PHE A 167 10.15 0.95 -5.36
N LEU A 168 9.28 0.80 -4.35
CA LEU A 168 9.15 -0.47 -3.64
C LEU A 168 8.59 -1.55 -4.56
N MET A 169 7.53 -1.23 -5.31
CA MET A 169 6.97 -2.15 -6.29
C MET A 169 7.98 -2.51 -7.39
N GLU A 170 8.74 -1.53 -7.89
CA GLU A 170 9.79 -1.75 -8.89
C GLU A 170 10.88 -2.70 -8.39
N GLU A 171 11.41 -2.48 -7.19
CA GLU A 171 12.45 -3.33 -6.60
C GLU A 171 11.96 -4.76 -6.37
N GLU A 172 10.74 -4.94 -5.83
CA GLU A 172 10.15 -6.26 -5.61
C GLU A 172 9.94 -7.02 -6.93
N ILE A 173 9.45 -6.35 -7.98
CA ILE A 173 9.31 -6.94 -9.31
C ILE A 173 10.67 -7.31 -9.90
N SER A 174 11.67 -6.45 -9.77
CA SER A 174 13.05 -6.70 -10.22
C SER A 174 13.67 -7.90 -9.54
N GLN A 175 13.47 -8.06 -8.22
CA GLN A 175 13.93 -9.23 -7.48
C GLN A 175 13.22 -10.52 -7.94
N LEU A 176 11.91 -10.48 -8.16
CA LEU A 176 11.16 -11.63 -8.67
C LEU A 176 11.53 -12.00 -10.10
N GLN A 177 11.84 -11.02 -10.96
CA GLN A 177 12.32 -11.27 -12.31
C GLN A 177 13.70 -11.92 -12.29
N ARG A 178 14.63 -11.43 -11.46
CA ARG A 178 15.94 -12.09 -11.24
C ARG A 178 15.79 -13.51 -10.71
N ALA A 179 14.78 -13.78 -9.87
CA ALA A 179 14.47 -15.13 -9.40
C ALA A 179 13.84 -16.05 -10.46
N LYS A 180 13.47 -15.53 -11.64
CA LYS A 180 13.06 -16.34 -12.80
C LYS A 180 14.22 -16.76 -13.69
N ASP A 181 15.37 -16.13 -13.55
CA ASP A 181 16.62 -16.63 -14.13
C ASP A 181 17.02 -17.93 -13.44
N VAL A 182 17.97 -18.65 -14.03
CA VAL A 182 18.32 -19.98 -13.53
C VAL A 182 18.93 -19.89 -12.13
N LEU A 183 18.28 -20.54 -11.17
CA LEU A 183 18.65 -20.54 -9.76
C LEU A 183 19.51 -21.77 -9.43
N TYR A 184 20.71 -21.54 -8.89
CA TYR A 184 21.52 -22.64 -8.33
C TYR A 184 21.02 -23.09 -6.94
N GLY A 185 20.24 -22.24 -6.24
CA GLY A 185 19.66 -22.60 -4.95
C GLY A 185 18.46 -21.75 -4.53
N LEU A 186 17.52 -22.36 -3.82
CA LEU A 186 16.30 -21.72 -3.28
C LEU A 186 16.20 -21.96 -1.77
N ILE A 187 16.05 -20.90 -0.97
CA ILE A 187 15.80 -21.01 0.47
C ILE A 187 14.37 -20.55 0.75
N LEU A 188 13.55 -21.45 1.28
CA LEU A 188 12.16 -21.20 1.67
C LEU A 188 12.09 -21.09 3.19
N GLY A 189 12.02 -19.86 3.69
CA GLY A 189 11.83 -19.56 5.12
C GLY A 189 10.36 -19.50 5.54
N GLY A 190 10.09 -20.07 6.72
CA GLY A 190 8.79 -20.41 7.29
C GLY A 190 7.74 -19.31 7.43
N GLY A 191 6.51 -19.80 7.56
CA GLY A 191 5.26 -19.11 7.92
C GLY A 191 4.23 -20.18 8.29
N PRO A 192 3.19 -19.87 9.08
CA PRO A 192 2.33 -20.89 9.72
C PRO A 192 1.55 -21.78 8.76
N LYS A 193 1.53 -21.46 7.45
CA LYS A 193 0.80 -22.19 6.42
C LYS A 193 1.64 -22.32 5.16
N LEU A 194 2.39 -23.42 5.06
CA LEU A 194 3.12 -23.81 3.85
C LEU A 194 2.19 -23.94 2.62
N ALA A 195 0.92 -24.30 2.85
CA ALA A 195 -0.09 -24.46 1.81
C ALA A 195 -0.29 -23.19 0.96
N ASP A 196 -0.24 -22.02 1.59
CA ASP A 196 -0.48 -20.73 0.93
C ASP A 196 0.67 -20.35 -0.02
N LYS A 197 1.88 -20.92 0.18
CA LYS A 197 3.07 -20.66 -0.63
C LYS A 197 3.30 -21.68 -1.76
N LEU A 198 2.51 -22.75 -1.83
CA LEU A 198 2.72 -23.84 -2.80
C LEU A 198 2.66 -23.42 -4.28
N PRO A 199 1.77 -22.51 -4.72
CA PRO A 199 1.73 -22.05 -6.11
C PRO A 199 3.03 -21.33 -6.52
N ASP A 200 3.53 -20.44 -5.66
CA ASP A 200 4.75 -19.68 -5.90
C ASP A 200 5.99 -20.59 -5.92
N ILE A 201 6.06 -21.54 -4.98
CA ILE A 201 7.12 -22.55 -4.92
C ILE A 201 7.16 -23.38 -6.22
N LYS A 202 5.99 -23.81 -6.73
CA LYS A 202 5.91 -24.58 -7.98
C LYS A 202 6.44 -23.82 -9.19
N GLY A 203 6.27 -22.49 -9.21
CA GLY A 203 6.82 -21.63 -10.27
C GLY A 203 8.34 -21.52 -10.18
N ILE A 204 8.87 -21.28 -8.98
CA ILE A 204 10.31 -21.01 -8.76
C ILE A 204 11.14 -22.29 -8.88
N VAL A 205 10.64 -23.44 -8.41
CA VAL A 205 11.36 -24.73 -8.48
C VAL A 205 11.66 -25.15 -9.93
N ARG A 206 10.85 -24.71 -10.91
CA ARG A 206 11.10 -25.00 -12.33
C ARG A 206 12.35 -24.31 -12.88
N ASN A 207 12.82 -23.27 -12.21
CA ASN A 207 13.98 -22.50 -12.62
C ASN A 207 15.25 -22.95 -11.89
N ILE A 208 15.19 -24.02 -11.08
CA ILE A 208 16.38 -24.57 -10.42
C ILE A 208 17.20 -25.37 -11.43
N GLU A 209 18.48 -25.00 -11.54
CA GLU A 209 19.45 -25.63 -12.44
C GLU A 209 19.70 -27.10 -12.05
N GLN A 210 20.12 -27.92 -13.01
CA GLN A 210 20.49 -29.31 -12.71
C GLN A 210 21.70 -29.34 -11.76
N GLY A 211 21.49 -29.87 -10.55
CA GLY A 211 22.50 -29.88 -9.48
C GLY A 211 22.32 -28.78 -8.42
N GLY A 212 21.32 -27.90 -8.58
CA GLY A 212 20.93 -26.94 -7.56
C GLY A 212 20.21 -27.56 -6.36
N PHE A 213 19.97 -26.75 -5.32
CA PHE A 213 19.42 -27.24 -4.04
C PHE A 213 18.25 -26.39 -3.52
N VAL A 214 17.37 -27.02 -2.74
CA VAL A 214 16.27 -26.34 -2.02
C VAL A 214 16.44 -26.56 -0.53
N ILE A 215 16.50 -25.49 0.26
CA ILE A 215 16.46 -25.54 1.72
C ILE A 215 15.07 -25.07 2.16
N ILE A 216 14.39 -25.87 2.98
CA ILE A 216 13.09 -25.54 3.58
C ILE A 216 13.28 -25.49 5.10
N GLY A 217 12.85 -24.39 5.73
CA GLY A 217 12.93 -24.18 7.18
C GLY A 217 11.76 -23.37 7.72
#